data_AF-A0A971UN91-F1
#
_entry.id   AF-A0A971UN91-F1
#
_cell.length_a   1.000
_cell.length_b   1.000
_cell.length_c   1.000
_cell.angle_alpha   90.00
_cell.angle_beta   90.00
_cell.angle_gamma   90.00
#
_symmetry.space_group_name_H-M   'P 1'
#
loop_
_entity.id
_entity.type
_entity.pdbx_description
1 polymer ?
#
loop_
_entity_poly.entity_id
_entity_poly.type
_entity_poly.pdbx_seq_one_letter_code
_entity_poly.pdbx_strand_id
1 'polypeptide(L)'
;MPLTQRQRTVLLGVLEDQRRLADMPTDVGSRLDRGRQRITVRNARSGLVPMNLPGWLGRAPTNSDHVLFHREYLRLEGMGLIERVSLTGGRRTTHLRLTPVGRRMAEALWAEEYGPDADDDIDWSNVEFEPIELPVDASEGDGVSG
;
A
#
# COMPACT_ATOMS: atom_id res chain seq x y z
N MET A 1 1.40 16.16 -9.18
CA MET A 1 0.95 16.97 -8.01
C MET A 1 1.40 16.23 -6.76
N PRO A 2 2.17 16.85 -5.85
CA PRO A 2 2.62 16.17 -4.64
C PRO A 2 1.43 15.88 -3.71
N LEU A 3 1.45 14.72 -3.05
CA LEU A 3 0.46 14.36 -2.05
C LEU A 3 0.62 15.24 -0.81
N THR A 4 -0.50 15.69 -0.24
CA THR A 4 -0.47 16.39 1.06
C THR A 4 -0.19 15.41 2.20
N GLN A 5 0.27 15.91 3.35
CA GLN A 5 0.53 15.06 4.52
C GLN A 5 -0.69 14.22 4.91
N ARG A 6 -1.90 14.81 4.92
CA ARG A 6 -3.13 14.07 5.24
C ARG A 6 -3.44 12.97 4.24
N GLN A 7 -3.15 13.19 2.97
CA GLN A 7 -3.32 12.17 1.93
C GLN A 7 -2.32 11.03 2.11
N ARG A 8 -1.05 11.34 2.42
CA ARG A 8 -0.03 10.34 2.80
C ARG A 8 -0.52 9.51 4.01
N THR A 9 -1.00 10.17 5.07
CA THR A 9 -1.56 9.49 6.26
C THR A 9 -2.67 8.51 5.92
N VAL A 10 -3.61 8.87 5.02
CA VAL A 10 -4.68 7.95 4.61
C VAL A 10 -4.12 6.75 3.84
N LEU A 11 -3.26 6.98 2.85
CA LEU A 11 -2.73 5.90 2.02
C LEU A 11 -1.90 4.91 2.83
N LEU A 12 -1.02 5.42 3.70
CA LEU A 12 -0.21 4.60 4.61
C LEU A 12 -1.08 3.86 5.62
N GLY A 13 -2.00 4.56 6.30
CA GLY A 13 -2.88 3.94 7.28
C GLY A 13 -3.76 2.83 6.70
N VAL A 14 -4.23 2.98 5.46
CA VAL A 14 -4.97 1.93 4.75
C VAL A 14 -4.07 0.75 4.40
N LEU A 15 -2.83 0.99 3.92
CA LEU A 15 -1.88 -0.08 3.59
C LEU A 15 -1.50 -0.89 4.83
N GLU A 16 -1.20 -0.21 5.93
CA GLU A 16 -0.84 -0.84 7.21
C GLU A 16 -2.00 -1.64 7.79
N ASP A 17 -3.21 -1.07 7.81
CA ASP A 17 -4.39 -1.80 8.26
C ASP A 17 -4.69 -3.01 7.36
N GLN A 18 -4.44 -2.92 6.04
CA GLN A 18 -4.61 -4.06 5.14
C GLN A 18 -3.67 -5.20 5.52
N ARG A 19 -2.37 -4.92 5.68
CA ARG A 19 -1.36 -5.91 6.08
C ARG A 19 -1.71 -6.51 7.44
N ARG A 20 -1.84 -5.65 8.45
CA ARG A 20 -2.10 -6.04 9.84
C ARG A 20 -3.38 -6.87 10.00
N LEU A 21 -4.47 -6.48 9.35
CA LEU A 21 -5.75 -7.18 9.49
C LEU A 21 -5.82 -8.46 8.64
N ALA A 22 -5.13 -8.52 7.49
CA ALA A 22 -5.12 -9.73 6.66
C ALA A 22 -4.36 -10.89 7.35
N ASP A 23 -3.33 -10.55 8.13
CA ASP A 23 -2.46 -11.49 8.85
C ASP A 23 -2.99 -11.86 10.24
N MET A 24 -4.08 -11.24 10.69
CA MET A 24 -4.62 -11.45 12.03
C MET A 24 -5.25 -12.87 12.19
N PRO A 25 -4.97 -13.60 13.28
CA PRO A 25 -5.62 -14.88 13.57
C PRO A 25 -7.13 -14.73 13.74
N THR A 26 -7.91 -15.72 13.28
CA THR A 26 -9.39 -15.66 13.27
C THR A 26 -10.08 -16.33 14.46
N ASP A 27 -9.34 -17.05 15.31
CA ASP A 27 -9.90 -17.94 16.34
C ASP A 27 -9.63 -17.47 17.79
N VAL A 28 -9.24 -16.21 17.95
CA VAL A 28 -8.97 -15.60 19.26
C VAL A 28 -10.25 -14.97 19.83
N GLY A 29 -10.50 -15.10 21.14
CA GLY A 29 -11.59 -14.40 21.85
C GLY A 29 -12.90 -15.18 22.00
N SER A 30 -13.96 -14.47 22.41
CA SER A 30 -15.30 -15.02 22.65
C SER A 30 -16.02 -15.38 21.34
N ARG A 31 -17.11 -16.16 21.38
CA ARG A 31 -17.83 -16.60 20.17
C ARG A 31 -18.32 -15.43 19.30
N LEU A 32 -18.78 -14.33 19.91
CA LEU A 32 -19.24 -13.13 19.19
C LEU A 32 -18.06 -12.37 18.58
N ASP A 33 -16.96 -12.23 19.33
CA ASP A 33 -15.75 -11.55 18.86
C ASP A 33 -15.12 -12.27 17.68
N ARG A 34 -15.11 -13.62 17.71
CA ARG A 34 -14.65 -14.45 16.58
C ARG A 34 -15.46 -14.18 15.31
N GLY A 35 -16.77 -14.01 15.42
CA GLY A 35 -17.63 -13.72 14.27
C GLY A 35 -17.25 -12.39 13.60
N ARG A 36 -17.14 -11.33 14.40
CA ARG A 36 -16.72 -10.00 13.91
C ARG A 36 -15.30 -10.02 13.36
N GLN A 37 -14.38 -10.67 14.05
CA GLN A 37 -12.98 -10.76 13.65
C GLN A 37 -12.82 -11.51 12.33
N ARG A 38 -13.51 -12.64 12.15
CA ARG A 38 -13.54 -13.37 10.87
C ARG A 38 -14.00 -12.50 9.71
N ILE A 39 -15.04 -11.68 9.91
CA ILE A 39 -15.52 -10.74 8.89
C ILE A 39 -14.46 -9.68 8.59
N THR A 40 -13.85 -9.07 9.61
CA THR A 40 -12.79 -8.08 9.43
C THR A 40 -11.59 -8.65 8.66
N VAL A 41 -11.11 -9.83 9.04
CA VAL A 41 -9.98 -10.50 8.36
C VAL A 41 -10.36 -10.84 6.91
N ARG A 42 -11.56 -11.38 6.68
CA ARG A 42 -12.05 -11.68 5.33
C ARG A 42 -12.10 -10.42 4.46
N ASN A 43 -12.60 -9.32 5.00
CA ASN A 43 -12.67 -8.04 4.30
C ASN A 43 -11.26 -7.52 3.98
N ALA A 44 -10.34 -7.55 4.95
CA ALA A 44 -8.96 -7.10 4.77
C ALA A 44 -8.21 -7.92 3.71
N ARG A 45 -8.41 -9.24 3.67
CA ARG A 45 -7.88 -10.12 2.62
C ARG A 45 -8.41 -9.78 1.22
N SER A 46 -9.60 -9.17 1.13
CA SER A 46 -10.14 -8.59 -0.12
C SER A 46 -9.76 -7.12 -0.34
N GLY A 47 -8.82 -6.59 0.44
CA GLY A 47 -8.34 -5.22 0.39
C GLY A 47 -9.24 -4.18 1.06
N LEU A 48 -10.30 -4.60 1.76
CA LEU A 48 -11.24 -3.69 2.43
C LEU A 48 -10.89 -3.54 3.90
N VAL A 49 -10.63 -2.30 4.32
CA VAL A 49 -10.34 -1.99 5.74
C VAL A 49 -11.31 -0.94 6.28
N PRO A 50 -11.69 -1.02 7.57
CA PRO A 50 -12.55 -0.02 8.18
C PRO A 50 -11.86 1.35 8.21
N MET A 51 -12.65 2.42 8.13
CA MET A 51 -12.12 3.77 8.34
C MET A 51 -11.64 3.94 9.78
N ASN A 52 -10.33 4.07 9.98
CA ASN A 52 -9.69 4.09 11.30
C ASN A 52 -8.88 5.37 11.53
N LEU A 53 -9.51 6.53 11.31
CA LEU A 53 -8.87 7.82 11.49
C LEU A 53 -8.17 8.01 12.85
N PRO A 54 -8.74 7.58 14.00
CA PRO A 54 -8.04 7.67 15.28
C PRO A 54 -6.73 6.88 15.30
N GLY A 55 -6.73 5.67 14.71
CA GLY A 55 -5.54 4.84 14.59
C GLY A 55 -4.48 5.50 13.72
N TRP A 56 -4.87 6.05 12.56
CA TRP A 56 -3.92 6.68 11.63
C TRP A 56 -3.36 8.01 12.14
N LEU A 57 -4.08 8.70 13.02
CA LEU A 57 -3.59 9.95 13.64
C LEU A 57 -2.78 9.70 14.92
N GLY A 58 -2.87 8.51 15.52
CA GLY A 58 -2.32 8.24 16.85
C GLY A 58 -2.98 9.05 17.99
N ARG A 59 -4.11 9.72 17.72
CA ARG A 59 -4.86 10.53 18.69
C ARG A 59 -6.35 10.53 18.38
N ALA A 60 -7.17 10.94 19.35
CA ALA A 60 -8.58 11.20 19.10
C ALA A 60 -8.75 12.31 18.04
N PRO A 61 -9.54 12.08 16.98
CA PRO A 61 -9.82 13.10 15.97
C PRO A 61 -10.75 14.17 16.53
N THR A 62 -10.50 15.42 16.15
CA THR A 62 -11.40 16.55 16.37
C THR A 62 -12.47 16.61 15.29
N ASN A 63 -13.52 17.43 15.48
CA ASN A 63 -14.52 17.69 14.45
C ASN A 63 -13.89 18.27 13.17
N SER A 64 -12.88 19.13 13.31
CA SER A 64 -12.13 19.68 12.19
C SER A 64 -11.37 18.61 11.42
N ASP A 65 -10.76 17.64 12.11
CA ASP A 65 -10.08 16.51 11.46
C ASP A 65 -11.08 15.71 10.62
N HIS A 66 -12.26 15.40 11.16
CA HIS A 66 -13.28 14.67 10.41
C HIS A 66 -13.67 15.38 9.10
N VAL A 67 -13.86 16.70 9.13
CA VAL A 67 -14.20 17.48 7.92
C VAL A 67 -13.03 17.48 6.92
N LEU A 68 -11.81 17.69 7.39
CA LEU A 68 -10.63 17.73 6.52
C LEU A 68 -10.37 16.37 5.87
N PHE A 69 -10.35 15.29 6.65
CA PHE A 69 -10.14 13.95 6.13
C PHE A 69 -11.27 13.49 5.22
N HIS A 70 -12.52 13.90 5.47
CA HIS A 70 -13.61 13.65 4.54
C HIS A 70 -13.34 14.21 3.14
N ARG A 71 -12.80 15.44 3.06
CA ARG A 71 -12.39 16.06 1.79
C ARG A 71 -11.21 15.33 1.15
N GLU A 72 -10.25 14.86 1.95
CA GLU A 72 -9.13 14.09 1.40
C GLU A 72 -9.56 12.72 0.87
N TYR A 73 -10.53 12.04 1.49
CA TYR A 73 -11.08 10.79 0.92
C TYR A 73 -11.71 11.04 -0.46
N LEU A 74 -12.46 12.14 -0.61
CA LEU A 74 -13.04 12.52 -1.91
C LEU A 74 -11.98 12.81 -2.96
N ARG A 75 -10.90 13.51 -2.57
CA ARG A 75 -9.79 13.82 -3.48
C ARG A 75 -9.03 12.57 -3.90
N LEU A 76 -8.68 11.71 -2.95
CA LEU A 76 -7.98 10.45 -3.23
C LEU A 76 -8.82 9.51 -4.11
N GLU A 77 -10.13 9.47 -3.91
CA GLU A 77 -11.06 8.74 -4.79
C GLU A 77 -11.12 9.38 -6.18
N GLY A 78 -11.22 10.70 -6.27
CA GLY A 78 -11.18 11.43 -7.55
C GLY A 78 -9.86 11.29 -8.30
N MET A 79 -8.76 11.02 -7.60
CA MET A 79 -7.45 10.67 -8.18
C MET A 79 -7.33 9.19 -8.56
N GLY A 80 -8.33 8.36 -8.27
CA GLY A 80 -8.31 6.93 -8.54
C GLY A 80 -7.32 6.16 -7.66
N LEU A 81 -6.99 6.66 -6.47
CA LEU A 81 -6.06 6.02 -5.53
C LEU A 81 -6.78 5.15 -4.51
N ILE A 82 -8.01 5.51 -4.14
CA ILE A 82 -8.84 4.72 -3.23
C ILE A 82 -10.25 4.52 -3.79
N GLU A 83 -10.93 3.51 -3.26
CA GLU A 83 -12.37 3.31 -3.40
C GLU A 83 -13.03 3.44 -2.02
N ARG A 84 -14.12 4.20 -1.95
CA ARG A 84 -14.96 4.28 -0.75
C ARG A 84 -16.09 3.27 -0.83
N VAL A 85 -16.20 2.38 0.16
CA VAL A 85 -17.17 1.29 0.17
C VAL A 85 -18.09 1.37 1.39
N SER A 86 -19.38 1.11 1.16
CA SER A 86 -20.42 0.98 2.18
C SER A 86 -20.86 -0.48 2.28
N LEU A 87 -20.40 -1.20 3.31
CA LEU A 87 -20.75 -2.62 3.50
C LEU A 87 -22.13 -2.85 4.14
N THR A 88 -22.73 -1.82 4.75
CA THR A 88 -24.03 -1.94 5.45
C THR A 88 -25.21 -1.51 4.59
N GLY A 89 -24.95 -1.14 3.32
CA GLY A 89 -25.93 -0.41 2.50
C GLY A 89 -26.07 1.04 2.95
N GLY A 90 -26.44 1.91 2.01
CA GLY A 90 -26.62 3.35 2.25
C GLY A 90 -25.41 4.22 1.88
N ARG A 91 -25.53 5.53 2.14
CA ARG A 91 -24.62 6.57 1.64
C ARG A 91 -23.32 6.73 2.42
N ARG A 92 -23.23 6.18 3.64
CA ARG A 92 -22.08 6.36 4.51
C ARG A 92 -20.97 5.39 4.13
N THR A 93 -19.79 5.92 3.78
CA THR A 93 -18.57 5.12 3.66
C THR A 93 -18.22 4.50 5.01
N THR A 94 -17.97 3.20 5.01
CA THR A 94 -17.52 2.46 6.20
C THR A 94 -16.13 1.86 6.01
N HIS A 95 -15.75 1.57 4.77
CA HIS A 95 -14.48 0.94 4.42
C HIS A 95 -13.79 1.68 3.29
N LEU A 96 -12.46 1.57 3.25
CA LEU A 96 -11.62 2.02 2.15
C LEU A 96 -10.92 0.81 1.53
N ARG A 97 -10.63 0.92 0.24
CA ARG A 97 -9.74 0.01 -0.49
C ARG A 97 -8.75 0.82 -1.31
N LEU A 98 -7.47 0.42 -1.32
CA LEU A 98 -6.50 0.95 -2.28
C LEU A 98 -6.78 0.38 -3.67
N THR A 99 -6.82 1.24 -4.68
CA THR A 99 -6.76 0.78 -6.08
C THR A 99 -5.37 0.23 -6.38
N PRO A 100 -5.14 -0.44 -7.53
CA PRO A 100 -3.78 -0.86 -7.91
C PRO A 100 -2.79 0.31 -7.97
N VAL A 101 -3.23 1.49 -8.41
CA VAL A 101 -2.39 2.70 -8.46
C VAL A 101 -2.13 3.23 -7.05
N GLY A 102 -3.17 3.32 -6.21
CA GLY A 102 -3.03 3.75 -4.83
C GLY A 102 -2.16 2.83 -4.00
N ARG A 103 -2.21 1.51 -4.25
CA ARG A 103 -1.33 0.53 -3.61
C ARG A 103 0.14 0.81 -3.91
N ARG A 104 0.51 0.91 -5.19
CA ARG A 104 1.91 1.21 -5.58
C ARG A 104 2.39 2.52 -4.96
N MET A 105 1.52 3.53 -4.93
CA MET A 105 1.84 4.81 -4.31
C MET A 105 2.02 4.69 -2.80
N ALA A 106 1.12 3.99 -2.10
CA ALA A 106 1.25 3.74 -0.67
C ALA A 106 2.51 2.93 -0.32
N GLU A 107 2.88 1.95 -1.15
CA GLU A 107 4.10 1.15 -0.98
C GLU A 107 5.36 2.00 -1.17
N ALA A 108 5.39 2.88 -2.17
CA ALA A 108 6.48 3.84 -2.35
C ALA A 108 6.60 4.80 -1.16
N LEU A 109 5.48 5.34 -0.67
CA LEU A 109 5.45 6.17 0.54
C LEU A 109 5.95 5.43 1.78
N TRP A 110 5.58 4.15 1.91
CA TRP A 110 6.00 3.33 3.04
C TRP A 110 7.50 3.05 2.98
N ALA A 111 8.06 2.82 1.79
CA ALA A 111 9.50 2.69 1.59
C ALA A 111 10.26 4.00 1.87
N GLU A 112 9.69 5.17 1.53
CA GLU A 112 10.28 6.47 1.88
C GLU A 112 10.34 6.71 3.40
N GLU A 113 9.37 6.19 4.17
CA GLU A 113 9.24 6.46 5.62
C GLU A 113 9.87 5.36 6.50
N TYR A 114 9.91 4.12 6.00
CA TYR A 114 10.32 2.93 6.76
C TYR A 114 11.21 1.96 5.97
N GLY A 115 11.54 2.27 4.71
CA GLY A 115 12.51 1.46 3.97
C GLY A 115 13.87 1.51 4.67
N PRO A 116 14.73 0.51 4.45
CA PRO A 116 16.14 0.69 4.77
C PRO A 116 16.58 1.96 4.03
N ASP A 117 17.19 2.91 4.75
CA ASP A 117 17.90 4.01 4.12
C ASP A 117 18.73 3.37 3.01
N ALA A 118 18.51 3.79 1.77
CA ALA A 118 19.24 3.24 0.64
C ALA A 118 20.72 3.56 0.84
N ASP A 119 21.44 2.57 1.37
CA ASP A 119 22.87 2.35 1.36
C ASP A 119 23.76 3.54 1.74
N ASP A 120 23.92 3.76 3.06
CA ASP A 120 25.20 4.26 3.61
C ASP A 120 26.17 3.09 3.94
N ASP A 121 25.73 1.83 3.79
CA ASP A 121 26.51 0.62 4.13
C ASP A 121 26.97 -0.22 2.92
N ILE A 122 26.65 0.15 1.66
CA ILE A 122 27.32 -0.47 0.52
C ILE A 122 28.72 0.12 0.39
N ASP A 123 29.70 -0.68 0.79
CA ASP A 123 31.09 -0.43 0.45
C ASP A 123 31.32 -0.69 -1.05
N TRP A 124 31.05 0.35 -1.85
CA TRP A 124 31.29 0.34 -3.29
C TRP A 124 32.75 0.07 -3.67
N SER A 125 33.69 0.12 -2.71
CA SER A 125 35.10 -0.23 -2.95
C SER A 125 35.35 -1.73 -3.00
N ASN A 126 34.37 -2.56 -2.61
CA ASN A 126 34.50 -4.02 -2.53
C ASN A 126 33.49 -4.78 -3.41
N VAL A 127 32.85 -4.10 -4.37
CA VAL A 127 31.96 -4.73 -5.35
C VAL A 127 32.80 -5.28 -6.50
N GLU A 128 33.01 -6.60 -6.54
CA GLU A 128 33.56 -7.30 -7.70
C GLU A 128 32.47 -7.47 -8.76
N PHE A 129 32.59 -6.77 -9.87
CA PHE A 129 31.72 -6.97 -11.03
C PHE A 129 32.25 -8.14 -11.86
N GLU A 130 31.48 -9.22 -11.95
CA GLU A 130 31.75 -10.26 -12.95
C GLU A 130 31.56 -9.69 -14.36
N PRO A 131 32.51 -9.86 -15.29
CA PRO A 131 32.36 -9.41 -16.66
C PRO A 131 31.18 -10.11 -17.32
N ILE A 132 30.23 -9.32 -17.83
CA ILE A 132 29.13 -9.85 -18.64
C ILE A 132 29.72 -10.34 -19.96
N GLU A 133 29.72 -11.65 -20.19
CA GLU A 133 30.04 -12.22 -21.50
C GLU A 133 28.93 -11.85 -22.50
N LEU A 134 29.22 -10.86 -23.34
CA LEU A 134 28.37 -10.54 -24.48
C LEU A 134 28.50 -11.67 -25.50
N PRO A 135 27.38 -12.26 -25.97
CA PRO A 135 27.45 -13.22 -27.07
C PRO A 135 28.03 -12.52 -28.30
N VAL A 136 29.20 -12.97 -28.74
CA VAL A 136 29.77 -12.57 -30.03
C VAL A 136 28.86 -13.12 -31.12
N ASP A 137 28.17 -12.21 -31.82
CA ASP A 137 27.46 -12.51 -33.05
C ASP A 137 28.41 -13.21 -34.01
N ALA A 138 28.10 -14.47 -34.32
CA ALA A 138 28.76 -15.22 -35.38
C ALA A 138 28.29 -14.69 -36.74
N SER A 139 28.87 -13.56 -37.15
CA SER A 139 28.83 -13.10 -38.53
C SER A 139 30.23 -13.16 -39.12
N GLU A 140 30.50 -14.23 -39.89
CA GLU A 140 31.46 -14.34 -41.01
C GLU A 140 31.70 -15.85 -41.27
N GLY A 141 31.61 -16.40 -42.47
CA GLY A 141 31.55 -15.79 -43.78
C GLY A 141 30.90 -16.72 -44.81
N ASP A 142 30.15 -16.08 -45.70
CA ASP A 142 29.70 -16.62 -46.96
C ASP A 142 30.92 -16.78 -47.86
N GLY A 143 31.44 -18.02 -47.96
CA GLY A 143 32.61 -18.37 -48.75
C GLY A 143 32.20 -18.92 -50.12
N VAL A 144 32.14 -18.01 -51.10
CA VAL A 144 31.93 -18.28 -52.53
C VAL A 144 33.16 -18.94 -53.18
N SER A 145 32.89 -19.74 -54.21
CA SER A 145 33.79 -20.31 -55.25
C SER A 145 34.26 -21.74 -54.97
N GLY A 146 34.22 -22.67 -55.92
CA GLY A 146 34.21 -22.55 -57.38
C GLY A 146 35.22 -23.55 -57.93
#